data_AF-A0A9P1IFX4-F1
#
_entry.id   AF-A0A9P1IFX4-F1
#
_cell.length_a   1.000
_cell.length_b   1.000
_cell.length_c   1.000
_cell.angle_alpha   90.00
_cell.angle_beta   90.00
_cell.angle_gamma   90.00
#
_symmetry.space_group_name_H-M   'P 1'
#
loop_
_entity.id
_entity.type
_entity.pdbx_description
1 polymer ?
#
loop_
_entity_poly.entity_id
_entity_poly.type
_entity_poly.pdbx_seq_one_letter_code
_entity_poly.pdbx_strand_id
1 'polypeptide(L)'
;MGFQGMDQYVILLKQFVGACQANPDLLHDPKLAFYRDYLASLGANLPTKTAAPEPTPEPQAAPAEEAAPQAEPEVPKPAEIPVPQIDNEGVIPAETNEPLSMGDASKEPTDEDFEKASTERDLAMEAFSNGDLEGSLAHYTAAIEANPGSAILYAKRAK
;
A
#
# COMPACT_ATOMS: atom_id res chain seq x y z
N MET A 1 6.72 -15.84 -15.56
CA MET A 1 5.66 -15.01 -16.17
C MET A 1 5.70 -13.64 -15.49
N GLY A 2 6.68 -12.78 -15.80
CA GLY A 2 6.96 -11.58 -14.97
C GLY A 2 7.68 -10.41 -15.64
N PHE A 3 7.71 -10.33 -16.97
CA PHE A 3 8.42 -9.25 -17.67
C PHE A 3 7.51 -8.13 -18.21
N GLN A 4 6.20 -8.38 -18.35
CA GLN A 4 5.31 -7.48 -19.08
C GLN A 4 4.92 -6.19 -18.32
N GLY A 5 4.98 -6.18 -16.99
CA GLY A 5 4.73 -4.96 -16.20
C GLY A 5 5.87 -3.95 -16.30
N MET A 6 7.11 -4.43 -16.45
CA MET A 6 8.31 -3.58 -16.48
C MET A 6 8.38 -2.75 -17.77
N ASP A 7 7.90 -3.30 -18.89
CA ASP A 7 7.82 -2.60 -20.16
C ASP A 7 6.90 -1.37 -20.11
N GLN A 8 5.80 -1.44 -19.36
CA GLN A 8 4.88 -0.31 -19.19
C GLN A 8 5.53 0.86 -18.44
N TYR A 9 6.27 0.56 -17.36
CA TYR A 9 7.00 1.59 -16.61
C TYR A 9 8.10 2.24 -17.46
N VAL A 10 8.76 1.47 -18.33
CA VAL A 10 9.76 2.00 -19.27
C VAL A 10 9.12 2.91 -20.32
N ILE A 11 7.92 2.58 -20.83
CA ILE A 11 7.19 3.43 -21.77
C ILE A 11 6.79 4.75 -21.11
N LEU A 12 6.25 4.70 -19.89
CA LEU A 12 5.85 5.91 -19.16
C LEU A 12 7.05 6.80 -18.85
N LEU A 13 8.19 6.21 -18.44
CA LEU A 13 9.41 6.95 -18.20
C LEU A 13 9.92 7.64 -19.46
N LYS A 14 9.90 6.98 -20.62
CA LYS A 14 10.29 7.58 -21.91
C LYS A 14 9.43 8.79 -22.26
N GLN A 15 8.12 8.71 -22.03
CA GLN A 15 7.20 9.83 -22.26
C GLN A 15 7.50 11.01 -21.32
N PHE A 16 7.74 10.73 -20.04
CA PHE A 16 8.09 11.75 -19.06
C PHE A 16 9.40 12.47 -19.39
N VAL A 17 10.44 11.73 -19.81
CA VAL A 17 11.71 12.31 -20.26
C VAL A 17 11.48 13.21 -21.49
N GLY A 18 10.64 12.79 -22.44
CA GLY A 18 10.26 13.63 -23.58
C GLY A 18 9.55 14.93 -23.18
N ALA A 19 8.67 14.88 -22.18
CA ALA A 19 8.01 16.06 -21.63
C ALA A 19 9.00 17.01 -20.94
N CYS A 20 9.98 16.48 -20.19
CA CYS A 20 11.05 17.29 -19.58
C CYS A 20 11.96 17.94 -20.63
N GLN A 21 12.19 17.28 -21.77
CA GLN A 21 12.96 17.84 -22.89
C GLN A 21 12.21 18.97 -23.60
N ALA A 22 10.88 18.83 -23.75
CA ALA A 22 10.05 19.87 -24.34
C ALA A 22 9.90 21.09 -23.40
N ASN A 23 9.73 20.84 -22.10
CA ASN A 23 9.50 21.87 -21.09
C ASN A 23 10.41 21.68 -19.87
N PRO A 24 11.58 22.36 -19.85
CA PRO A 24 12.54 22.24 -18.76
C PRO A 24 12.02 22.79 -17.42
N ASP A 25 11.00 23.65 -17.44
CA ASP A 25 10.38 24.22 -16.24
C ASP A 25 9.68 23.15 -15.37
N LEU A 26 9.31 22.01 -15.94
CA LEU A 26 8.68 20.91 -15.20
C LEU A 26 9.59 20.36 -14.11
N LEU A 27 10.91 20.41 -14.30
CA LEU A 27 11.90 19.94 -13.31
C LEU A 27 11.97 20.83 -12.06
N HIS A 28 11.36 22.03 -12.09
CA HIS A 28 11.30 22.96 -10.98
C HIS A 28 10.02 22.82 -10.13
N ASP A 29 9.12 21.88 -10.47
CA ASP A 29 7.93 21.59 -9.65
C ASP A 29 8.35 20.98 -8.29
N PRO A 30 7.80 21.47 -7.15
CA PRO A 30 8.08 20.91 -5.82
C PRO A 30 7.87 19.39 -5.71
N LYS A 31 6.94 18.81 -6.47
CA LYS A 31 6.67 17.36 -6.48
C LYS A 31 7.82 16.54 -7.08
N LEU A 32 8.65 17.16 -7.91
CA LEU A 32 9.78 16.52 -8.60
C LEU A 32 11.13 16.83 -7.94
N ALA A 33 11.13 17.39 -6.73
CA ALA A 33 12.34 17.68 -5.96
C ALA A 33 13.26 16.46 -5.79
N PHE A 34 12.69 15.27 -5.51
CA PHE A 34 13.46 14.03 -5.39
C PHE A 34 14.17 13.65 -6.70
N TYR A 35 13.55 13.92 -7.85
CA TYR A 35 14.11 13.62 -9.16
C TYR A 35 15.20 14.62 -9.55
N ARG A 36 15.01 15.89 -9.19
CA ARG A 36 16.03 16.93 -9.33
C ARG A 36 17.27 16.60 -8.49
N ASP A 37 17.10 16.18 -7.25
CA ASP A 37 18.22 15.82 -6.36
C ASP A 37 18.96 14.58 -6.88
N TYR A 38 18.23 13.61 -7.47
CA TYR A 38 18.83 12.50 -8.20
C TYR A 38 19.65 12.96 -9.41
N LEU A 39 19.12 13.86 -10.24
CA LEU A 39 19.86 14.43 -11.36
C LEU A 39 21.11 15.21 -10.91
N ALA A 40 21.02 15.94 -9.80
CA ALA A 40 22.16 16.62 -9.20
C ALA A 40 23.24 15.63 -8.70
N SER A 41 22.83 14.49 -8.12
CA SER A 41 23.77 13.42 -7.72
C SER A 41 24.49 12.77 -8.90
N LEU A 42 23.87 12.77 -10.08
CA LEU A 42 24.46 12.32 -11.34
C LEU A 42 25.35 13.39 -12.01
N GLY A 43 25.46 14.58 -11.41
CA GLY A 43 26.24 15.69 -11.95
C GLY A 43 25.57 16.39 -13.13
N ALA A 44 24.26 16.24 -13.32
CA ALA A 44 23.53 16.92 -14.38
C ALA A 44 23.36 18.41 -14.05
N ASN A 45 23.67 19.28 -15.01
CA ASN A 45 23.48 20.73 -14.86
C ASN A 45 22.08 21.10 -15.37
N LEU A 46 21.16 21.32 -14.44
CA LEU A 46 19.76 21.63 -14.75
C LEU A 46 19.66 23.05 -15.33
N PRO A 47 18.87 23.25 -16.40
CA PRO A 47 18.64 24.58 -16.94
C PRO A 47 17.97 25.46 -15.87
N THR A 48 18.60 26.61 -15.59
CA THR A 48 18.07 27.63 -14.70
C THR A 48 16.73 28.11 -15.24
N LYS A 49 15.69 28.03 -14.39
CA LYS A 49 14.35 28.59 -14.61
C LYS A 49 14.46 29.85 -15.47
N THR A 50 13.78 29.88 -16.63
CA THR A 50 13.78 31.04 -17.51
C THR A 50 13.16 32.21 -16.74
N ALA A 51 14.01 33.03 -16.13
CA ALA A 51 13.63 34.32 -15.60
C ALA A 51 13.57 35.28 -16.78
N ALA A 52 12.35 35.62 -17.20
CA ALA A 52 12.09 36.93 -17.79
C ALA A 52 12.62 38.03 -16.83
N PRO A 53 13.08 39.17 -17.36
CA PRO A 53 14.13 39.99 -16.77
C PRO A 53 13.74 40.69 -15.46
N GLU A 54 14.78 41.00 -14.69
CA GLU A 54 14.73 41.58 -13.35
C GLU A 54 13.95 42.91 -13.24
N PRO A 55 13.33 43.17 -12.08
CA PRO A 55 12.64 44.41 -11.74
C PRO A 55 13.62 45.47 -11.17
N THR A 56 13.43 46.72 -11.56
CA THR A 56 14.02 47.93 -10.93
C THR A 56 12.87 48.69 -10.22
N PRO A 57 13.10 49.34 -9.07
CA PRO A 57 12.18 49.31 -7.92
C PRO A 57 11.13 50.44 -7.87
N GLU A 58 10.02 50.13 -7.17
CA GLU A 58 9.08 50.94 -6.35
C GLU A 58 9.08 52.49 -6.45
N PRO A 59 7.92 53.19 -6.31
CA PRO A 59 7.11 53.09 -5.08
C PRO A 59 5.58 53.35 -5.14
N GLN A 60 4.92 52.85 -4.09
CA GLN A 60 3.68 53.33 -3.45
C GLN A 60 2.34 53.23 -4.19
N ALA A 61 1.45 52.36 -3.68
CA ALA A 61 0.27 52.73 -2.88
C ALA A 61 -0.77 51.58 -2.92
N ALA A 62 -1.27 51.18 -1.74
CA ALA A 62 -2.45 50.33 -1.58
C ALA A 62 -3.73 51.03 -2.13
N PRO A 63 -4.95 50.46 -2.10
CA PRO A 63 -5.42 49.11 -1.70
C PRO A 63 -6.49 48.48 -2.65
N ALA A 64 -6.88 47.23 -2.35
CA ALA A 64 -8.18 46.58 -2.64
C ALA A 64 -8.66 46.47 -4.10
N GLU A 65 -8.89 45.24 -4.59
CA GLU A 65 -10.24 44.70 -4.85
C GLU A 65 -10.18 43.25 -5.39
N GLU A 66 -11.12 42.45 -4.91
CA GLU A 66 -11.74 41.30 -5.58
C GLU A 66 -10.90 40.06 -5.95
N ALA A 67 -11.00 39.06 -5.08
CA ALA A 67 -10.70 37.67 -5.38
C ALA A 67 -11.68 37.12 -6.43
N ALA A 68 -11.25 37.09 -7.69
CA ALA A 68 -11.85 36.24 -8.70
C ALA A 68 -11.35 34.78 -8.51
N PRO A 69 -12.21 33.76 -8.54
CA PRO A 69 -11.80 32.36 -8.41
C PRO A 69 -10.91 31.96 -9.58
N GLN A 70 -9.68 31.56 -9.30
CA GLN A 70 -8.79 30.96 -10.29
C GLN A 70 -9.42 29.65 -10.75
N ALA A 71 -9.74 29.58 -12.05
CA ALA A 71 -10.17 28.35 -12.70
C ALA A 71 -9.06 27.30 -12.53
N GLU A 72 -9.39 26.25 -11.81
CA GLU A 72 -8.55 25.06 -11.62
C GLU A 72 -8.34 24.40 -12.99
N PRO A 73 -7.09 24.18 -13.44
CA PRO A 73 -6.85 23.51 -14.72
C PRO A 73 -7.35 22.06 -14.62
N GLU A 74 -8.36 21.72 -15.43
CA GLU A 74 -8.86 20.36 -15.57
C GLU A 74 -7.72 19.43 -16.01
N VAL A 75 -7.23 18.65 -15.06
CA VAL A 75 -6.29 17.56 -15.32
C VAL A 75 -6.99 16.59 -16.28
N PRO A 76 -6.43 16.26 -17.45
CA PRO A 76 -7.04 15.30 -18.36
C PRO A 76 -7.17 13.95 -17.64
N LYS A 77 -8.42 13.52 -17.42
CA LYS A 77 -8.74 12.23 -16.81
C LYS A 77 -8.03 11.14 -17.64
N PRO A 78 -7.19 10.28 -17.02
CA PRO A 78 -6.60 9.14 -17.72
C PRO A 78 -7.71 8.35 -18.41
N ALA A 79 -7.48 7.93 -19.67
CA ALA A 79 -8.45 7.14 -20.41
C ALA A 79 -8.94 5.96 -19.54
N GLU A 80 -10.24 5.93 -19.27
CA GLU A 80 -10.86 4.90 -18.43
C GLU A 80 -10.63 3.55 -19.11
N ILE A 81 -9.68 2.79 -18.59
CA ILE A 81 -9.45 1.40 -18.99
C ILE A 81 -10.76 0.67 -18.69
N PRO A 82 -11.42 0.02 -19.68
CA PRO A 82 -12.68 -0.67 -19.43
C PRO A 82 -12.50 -1.67 -18.30
N VAL A 83 -13.19 -1.44 -17.19
CA VAL A 83 -13.13 -2.33 -16.03
C VAL A 83 -13.68 -3.68 -16.50
N PRO A 84 -12.89 -4.77 -16.45
CA PRO A 84 -13.38 -6.07 -16.86
C PRO A 84 -14.59 -6.43 -16.01
N GLN A 85 -15.66 -6.91 -16.65
CA GLN A 85 -16.83 -7.43 -15.94
C GLN A 85 -16.42 -8.71 -15.21
N ILE A 86 -16.15 -8.59 -13.91
CA ILE A 86 -15.85 -9.73 -13.05
C ILE A 86 -17.17 -10.32 -12.57
N ASP A 87 -17.36 -11.60 -12.83
CA ASP A 87 -18.44 -12.39 -12.26
C ASP A 87 -18.20 -12.53 -10.75
N ASN A 88 -19.17 -12.10 -9.94
CA ASN A 88 -19.12 -12.14 -8.48
C ASN A 88 -20.06 -13.20 -7.89
N GLU A 89 -20.52 -14.16 -8.70
CA GLU A 89 -21.30 -15.29 -8.20
C GLU A 89 -20.50 -16.08 -7.15
N GLY A 90 -21.05 -16.21 -5.95
CA GLY A 90 -20.40 -16.87 -4.81
C GLY A 90 -19.55 -15.96 -3.90
N VAL A 91 -19.47 -14.65 -4.16
CA VAL A 91 -18.80 -13.70 -3.26
C VAL A 91 -19.67 -13.48 -2.01
N ILE A 92 -19.16 -13.90 -0.85
CA ILE A 92 -19.76 -13.64 0.46
C ILE A 92 -19.29 -12.28 1.01
N PRO A 93 -20.11 -11.60 1.83
CA PRO A 93 -19.69 -10.36 2.49
C PRO A 93 -18.50 -10.62 3.42
N ALA A 94 -17.71 -9.58 3.66
CA ALA A 94 -16.60 -9.67 4.62
C ALA A 94 -17.13 -9.96 6.02
N GLU A 95 -16.49 -10.90 6.71
CA GLU A 95 -16.78 -11.19 8.11
C GLU A 95 -16.38 -10.02 9.01
N THR A 96 -17.22 -9.73 10.01
CA THR A 96 -17.04 -8.62 10.95
C THR A 96 -16.72 -9.10 12.37
N ASN A 97 -16.18 -10.32 12.49
CA ASN A 97 -15.87 -10.95 13.77
C ASN A 97 -14.63 -10.33 14.43
N GLU A 98 -14.57 -10.46 15.75
CA GLU A 98 -13.41 -10.02 16.51
C GLU A 98 -12.15 -10.81 16.10
N PRO A 99 -10.98 -10.15 15.98
CA PRO A 99 -9.73 -10.83 15.69
C PRO A 99 -9.42 -11.89 16.75
N LEU A 100 -9.14 -13.12 16.30
CA LEU A 100 -8.74 -14.22 17.20
C LEU A 100 -7.35 -13.97 17.79
N SER A 101 -7.15 -14.41 19.04
CA SER A 101 -5.84 -14.38 19.73
C SER A 101 -4.78 -15.11 18.91
N MET A 102 -3.59 -14.52 18.75
CA MET A 102 -2.48 -15.10 17.97
C MET A 102 -1.39 -15.71 18.87
N GLY A 103 -1.59 -15.72 20.18
CA GLY A 103 -0.55 -16.07 21.16
C GLY A 103 0.57 -15.03 21.23
N ASP A 104 1.58 -15.30 22.06
CA ASP A 104 2.78 -14.48 22.16
C ASP A 104 3.87 -15.03 21.24
N ALA A 105 4.12 -14.34 20.12
CA ALA A 105 5.12 -14.74 19.14
C ALA A 105 6.57 -14.79 19.70
N SER A 106 6.84 -14.16 20.84
CA SER A 106 8.16 -14.16 21.48
C SER A 106 8.33 -15.28 22.51
N LYS A 107 7.25 -15.97 22.86
CA LYS A 107 7.29 -17.07 23.83
C LYS A 107 8.00 -18.28 23.23
N GLU A 108 9.07 -18.74 23.89
CA GLU A 108 9.65 -20.06 23.63
C GLU A 108 8.83 -21.12 24.37
N PRO A 109 8.12 -22.03 23.67
CA PRO A 109 7.31 -23.06 24.32
C PRO A 109 8.21 -24.06 25.07
N THR A 110 7.85 -24.40 26.31
CA THR A 110 8.51 -25.49 27.07
C THR A 110 7.95 -26.86 26.66
N ASP A 111 8.59 -27.95 27.08
CA ASP A 111 8.09 -29.31 26.83
C ASP A 111 6.65 -29.51 27.35
N GLU A 112 6.29 -28.92 28.51
CA GLU A 112 4.90 -28.97 28.99
C GLU A 112 3.93 -28.19 28.10
N ASP A 113 4.37 -27.07 27.51
CA ASP A 113 3.55 -26.31 26.56
C ASP A 113 3.35 -27.07 25.24
N PHE A 114 4.36 -27.80 24.77
CA PHE A 114 4.22 -28.68 23.60
C PHE A 114 3.19 -29.79 23.84
N GLU A 115 3.22 -30.42 25.02
CA GLU A 115 2.26 -31.46 25.37
C GLU A 115 0.84 -30.90 25.46
N LYS A 116 0.65 -29.76 26.14
CA LYS A 116 -0.65 -29.06 26.19
C LYS A 116 -1.16 -28.67 24.81
N ALA A 117 -0.31 -28.10 23.97
CA ALA A 117 -0.68 -27.74 22.62
C ALA A 117 -1.08 -28.96 21.78
N SER A 118 -0.40 -30.10 21.98
CA SER A 118 -0.77 -31.35 21.31
C SER A 118 -2.12 -31.89 21.78
N THR A 119 -2.39 -31.88 23.10
CA THR A 119 -3.67 -32.34 23.64
C THR A 119 -4.83 -31.46 23.17
N GLU A 120 -4.66 -30.14 23.19
CA GLU A 120 -5.68 -29.19 22.71
C GLU A 120 -5.92 -29.34 21.21
N ARG A 121 -4.86 -29.60 20.42
CA ARG A 121 -5.00 -29.89 18.98
C ARG A 121 -5.84 -31.15 18.73
N ASP A 122 -5.66 -32.20 19.53
CA ASP A 122 -6.43 -33.44 19.38
C ASP A 122 -7.91 -33.22 19.74
N LEU A 123 -8.19 -32.50 20.83
CA LEU A 123 -9.55 -32.08 21.20
C LEU A 123 -10.19 -31.21 20.12
N ALA A 124 -9.42 -30.28 19.53
CA ALA A 124 -9.89 -29.43 18.44
C ALA A 124 -10.28 -30.24 17.19
N MET A 125 -9.51 -31.30 16.87
CA MET A 125 -9.82 -32.20 15.75
C MET A 125 -11.05 -33.06 16.02
N GLU A 126 -11.24 -33.50 17.26
CA GLU A 126 -12.43 -34.25 17.67
C GLU A 126 -13.68 -33.37 17.57
N ALA A 127 -13.65 -32.16 18.13
CA ALA A 127 -14.72 -31.17 18.04
C ALA A 127 -15.08 -30.85 16.57
N PHE A 128 -14.06 -30.63 15.73
CA PHE A 128 -14.26 -30.41 14.29
C PHE A 128 -14.96 -31.59 13.61
N SER A 129 -14.53 -32.82 13.94
CA SER A 129 -15.11 -34.04 13.36
C SER A 129 -16.56 -34.27 13.80
N ASN A 130 -16.92 -33.80 15.01
CA ASN A 130 -18.28 -33.83 15.53
C ASN A 130 -19.16 -32.68 14.99
N GLY A 131 -18.61 -31.78 14.17
CA GLY A 131 -19.31 -30.61 13.62
C GLY A 131 -19.40 -29.42 14.57
N ASP A 132 -18.73 -29.48 15.73
CA ASP A 132 -18.60 -28.37 16.66
C ASP A 132 -17.44 -27.45 16.25
N LEU A 133 -17.75 -26.53 15.34
CA LEU A 133 -16.77 -25.58 14.78
C LEU A 133 -16.32 -24.54 15.82
N GLU A 134 -17.22 -24.09 16.69
CA GLU A 134 -16.90 -23.11 17.74
C GLU A 134 -15.98 -23.73 18.81
N GLY A 135 -16.29 -24.95 19.27
CA GLY A 135 -15.44 -25.69 20.19
C GLY A 135 -14.07 -25.99 19.58
N SER A 136 -14.03 -26.39 18.30
CA SER A 136 -12.77 -26.59 17.58
C SER A 136 -11.91 -25.32 17.54
N LEU A 137 -12.53 -24.17 17.24
CA LEU A 137 -11.86 -22.88 17.18
C LEU A 137 -11.30 -22.47 18.54
N ALA A 138 -12.05 -22.71 19.62
CA ALA A 138 -11.59 -22.44 20.99
C ALA A 138 -10.37 -23.29 21.35
N HIS A 139 -10.41 -24.60 21.11
CA HIS A 139 -9.29 -25.52 21.38
C HIS A 139 -8.06 -25.20 20.53
N TYR A 140 -8.22 -24.88 19.25
CA TYR A 140 -7.09 -24.43 18.42
C TYR A 140 -6.51 -23.10 18.89
N THR A 141 -7.32 -22.19 19.42
CA THR A 141 -6.84 -20.93 19.99
C THR A 141 -6.02 -21.17 21.26
N ALA A 142 -6.49 -22.04 22.16
CA ALA A 142 -5.73 -22.45 23.35
C ALA A 142 -4.41 -23.14 22.98
N ALA A 143 -4.41 -24.00 21.95
CA ALA A 143 -3.20 -24.66 21.45
C ALA A 143 -2.17 -23.64 20.91
N ILE A 144 -2.63 -22.59 20.24
CA ILE A 144 -1.78 -21.50 19.72
C ILE A 144 -1.19 -20.67 20.86
N GLU A 145 -1.94 -20.42 21.93
CA GLU A 145 -1.43 -19.72 23.11
C GLU A 145 -0.37 -20.52 23.86
N ALA A 146 -0.50 -21.85 23.87
CA ALA A 146 0.52 -22.74 24.41
C ALA A 146 1.76 -22.82 23.51
N ASN A 147 1.57 -23.02 22.19
CA ASN A 147 2.66 -23.15 21.21
C ASN A 147 2.44 -22.24 19.97
N PRO A 148 2.80 -20.95 20.08
CA PRO A 148 2.64 -19.99 18.98
C PRO A 148 3.64 -20.21 17.83
N GLY A 149 4.64 -21.09 17.99
CA GLY A 149 5.57 -21.45 16.92
C GLY A 149 5.02 -22.44 15.90
N SER A 150 3.89 -23.11 16.20
CA SER A 150 3.38 -24.19 15.36
C SER A 150 2.48 -23.71 14.23
N ALA A 151 3.03 -23.65 13.01
CA ALA A 151 2.29 -23.28 11.80
C ALA A 151 1.03 -24.14 11.55
N ILE A 152 1.06 -25.41 11.96
CA ILE A 152 -0.05 -26.35 11.76
C ILE A 152 -1.29 -25.92 12.56
N LEU A 153 -1.11 -25.36 13.76
CA LEU A 153 -2.22 -24.93 14.61
C LEU A 153 -2.97 -23.76 13.95
N TYR A 154 -2.24 -22.80 13.40
CA TYR A 154 -2.85 -21.69 12.66
C TYR A 154 -3.57 -22.14 11.39
N ALA A 155 -2.99 -23.10 10.65
CA ALA A 155 -3.58 -23.59 9.41
C ALA A 155 -4.88 -24.39 9.63
N LYS A 156 -4.99 -25.08 10.78
CA LYS A 156 -6.15 -25.90 11.11
C LYS A 156 -7.20 -25.18 11.96
N ARG A 157 -6.84 -24.02 12.54
CA ARG A 157 -7.81 -23.16 13.21
C ARG A 157 -8.85 -22.68 12.20
N ALA A 158 -10.09 -23.10 12.41
CA ALA A 158 -11.22 -22.70 11.58
C ALA A 158 -11.34 -21.17 11.54
N LYS A 159 -11.83 -20.66 10.42
CA LYS A 159 -12.39 -19.32 10.27
C LYS A 159 -13.83 -19.49 9.84
#